data_AF-A0A6J6BEC5-F1
#
_entry.id   AF-A0A6J6BEC5-F1
#
_cell.length_a   1.000
_cell.length_b   1.000
_cell.length_c   1.000
_cell.angle_alpha   90.00
_cell.angle_beta   90.00
_cell.angle_gamma   90.00
#
_symmetry.space_group_name_H-M   'P 1'
#
loop_
_entity.id
_entity.type
_entity.pdbx_description
1 polymer ?
#
loop_
_entity_poly.entity_id
_entity_poly.type
_entity_poly.pdbx_seq_one_letter_code
_entity_poly.pdbx_strand_id
1 'polypeptide(L)'
;MAKSRDRLDAPIGTRSRFVPRLSIDPEKFGRASEAFARAMGTGGFLIGMTVFCAVWLSWNSLAPLDLQFDPKLTNFTLLTLILSMQASYAAPLILLAQNRQDDRDRVKFEQDRQRAERNLADTEYLAREVVALRLAMDEMATKDFVRDELRDLMRELLAELREGEKPGKHEKGSSPRK
;
A
#
# COMPACT_ATOMS: atom_id res chain seq x y z
N MET A 1 -7.65 -69.58 15.81
CA MET A 1 -6.99 -68.68 14.85
C MET A 1 -7.77 -67.37 14.78
N ALA A 2 -7.26 -66.31 15.40
CA ALA A 2 -7.67 -64.94 15.09
C ALA A 2 -6.45 -64.04 15.31
N LYS A 3 -5.98 -63.48 14.20
CA LYS A 3 -4.70 -62.82 14.00
C LYS A 3 -4.75 -61.41 14.62
N SER A 4 -3.96 -61.18 15.66
CA SER A 4 -3.70 -59.84 16.21
C SER A 4 -3.09 -58.98 15.10
N ARG A 5 -3.86 -58.03 14.59
CA ARG A 5 -3.38 -57.02 13.65
C ARG A 5 -2.59 -55.98 14.42
N ASP A 6 -1.29 -56.06 14.18
CA ASP A 6 -0.22 -55.14 14.49
C ASP A 6 -0.67 -53.68 14.27
N ARG A 7 -0.79 -52.92 15.37
CA ARG A 7 -1.04 -51.48 15.34
C ARG A 7 0.32 -50.78 15.23
N LEU A 8 0.81 -50.70 14.00
CA LEU A 8 2.07 -50.02 13.64
C LEU A 8 1.91 -48.51 13.31
N ASP A 9 0.72 -47.94 13.50
CA ASP A 9 0.41 -46.54 13.10
C ASP A 9 0.52 -45.49 14.22
N ALA A 10 1.10 -45.84 15.38
CA ALA A 10 1.37 -44.84 16.40
C ALA A 10 2.80 -44.31 16.21
N PRO A 11 3.01 -43.02 15.83
CA PRO A 11 4.36 -42.47 15.78
C PRO A 11 4.99 -42.61 17.18
N ILE A 12 6.06 -43.40 17.23
CA ILE A 12 6.88 -43.66 18.41
C ILE A 12 7.20 -42.33 19.08
N GLY A 13 6.89 -42.29 20.38
CA GLY A 13 6.84 -41.08 21.20
C GLY A 13 8.01 -40.15 20.96
N THR A 14 7.67 -38.91 20.62
CA THR A 14 8.54 -37.77 20.83
C THR A 14 8.88 -37.75 22.31
N ARG A 15 10.06 -38.26 22.67
CA ARG A 15 10.65 -38.14 24.01
C ARG A 15 10.41 -36.71 24.47
N SER A 16 9.52 -36.54 25.45
CA SER A 16 9.29 -35.27 26.12
C SER A 16 10.62 -34.85 26.72
N ARG A 17 11.33 -34.01 25.97
CA ARG A 17 12.57 -33.41 26.39
C ARG A 17 12.18 -32.51 27.56
N PHE A 18 12.66 -32.83 28.76
CA PHE A 18 12.61 -32.00 29.97
C PHE A 18 13.41 -30.70 29.76
N VAL A 19 13.06 -29.93 28.74
CA VAL A 19 13.55 -28.59 28.52
C VAL A 19 12.42 -27.69 29.00
N PRO A 20 12.63 -26.87 30.03
CA PRO A 20 11.67 -25.83 30.38
C PRO A 20 11.40 -25.06 29.10
N ARG A 21 10.16 -25.08 28.61
CA ARG A 21 9.76 -24.27 27.47
C ARG A 21 9.82 -22.81 27.91
N LEU A 22 11.00 -22.20 27.75
CA LEU A 22 11.17 -20.78 27.84
C LEU A 22 10.42 -20.19 26.63
N SER A 23 9.11 -20.01 26.78
CA SER A 23 8.29 -19.33 25.78
C SER A 23 8.62 -17.85 25.86
N ILE A 24 9.76 -17.47 25.27
CA ILE A 24 10.05 -16.07 24.96
C ILE A 24 8.94 -15.66 24.01
N ASP A 25 8.07 -14.78 24.50
CA ASP A 25 6.94 -14.25 23.74
C ASP A 25 7.48 -13.55 22.47
N PRO A 26 7.31 -14.16 21.28
CA PRO A 26 7.92 -13.67 20.05
C PRO A 26 7.40 -12.28 19.68
N GLU A 27 6.23 -11.89 20.20
CA GLU A 27 5.66 -10.56 19.98
C GLU A 27 6.32 -9.47 20.84
N LYS A 28 6.73 -9.80 22.08
CA LYS A 28 7.52 -8.88 22.92
C LYS A 28 8.93 -8.73 22.39
N PHE A 29 9.56 -9.84 22.01
CA PHE A 29 10.89 -9.83 21.41
C PHE A 29 10.90 -9.09 20.07
N GLY A 30 9.89 -9.32 19.22
CA GLY A 30 9.75 -8.61 17.94
C GLY A 30 9.60 -7.09 18.09
N ARG A 31 8.80 -6.63 19.07
CA ARG A 31 8.68 -5.19 19.38
C ARG A 31 9.98 -4.58 19.90
N ALA A 32 10.71 -5.31 20.76
CA ALA A 32 12.01 -4.87 21.26
C ALA A 32 13.04 -4.75 20.13
N SER A 33 13.13 -5.75 19.25
CA SER A 33 14.02 -5.72 18.08
C SER A 33 13.68 -4.58 17.12
N GLU A 34 12.40 -4.29 16.89
CA GLU A 34 11.99 -3.18 16.04
C GLU A 34 12.34 -1.80 16.63
N ALA A 35 12.17 -1.63 17.95
CA ALA A 35 12.60 -0.42 18.64
C ALA A 35 14.12 -0.26 18.59
N PHE A 36 14.86 -1.35 18.76
CA PHE A 36 16.33 -1.37 18.69
C PHE A 36 16.84 -1.05 17.28
N ALA A 37 16.21 -1.59 16.23
CA ALA A 37 16.53 -1.28 14.84
C ALA A 37 16.29 0.20 14.50
N ARG A 38 15.17 0.78 14.98
CA ARG A 38 14.90 2.23 14.83
C ARG A 38 15.91 3.09 15.60
N ALA A 39 16.31 2.66 16.79
CA ALA A 39 17.32 3.34 17.58
C ALA A 39 18.69 3.34 16.88
N MET A 40 19.15 2.19 16.36
CA MET A 40 20.41 2.07 15.63
C MET A 40 20.43 2.89 14.31
N GLY A 41 19.29 3.03 13.64
CA GLY A 41 19.17 3.82 12.41
C GLY A 41 19.18 5.34 12.61
N THR A 42 19.16 5.83 13.86
CA THR A 42 19.08 7.26 14.18
C THR A 42 20.46 7.80 14.61
N GLY A 43 20.83 9.00 14.16
CA GLY A 43 22.11 9.63 14.53
C GLY A 43 22.33 9.83 16.04
N GLY A 44 21.25 9.86 16.83
CA GLY A 44 21.32 9.94 18.29
C GLY A 44 21.99 8.73 18.97
N PHE A 45 21.87 7.53 18.41
CA PHE A 45 22.56 6.34 18.96
C PHE A 45 24.08 6.47 18.84
N LEU A 46 24.57 6.96 17.70
CA LEU A 46 26.00 7.22 17.50
C LEU A 46 26.52 8.23 18.52
N ILE A 47 25.80 9.34 18.71
CA ILE A 47 26.18 10.36 19.70
C ILE A 47 26.22 9.77 21.11
N GLY A 48 25.18 9.03 21.52
CA GLY A 48 25.14 8.37 22.83
C GLY A 48 26.30 7.38 23.04
N MET A 49 26.60 6.56 22.04
CA MET A 49 27.69 5.60 22.07
C MET A 49 29.06 6.29 22.15
N THR A 50 29.26 7.37 21.40
CA THR A 50 30.48 8.19 21.46
C THR A 50 30.66 8.84 22.83
N VAL A 51 29.60 9.39 23.41
CA VAL A 51 29.63 9.99 24.75
C VAL A 51 29.96 8.92 25.80
N PHE A 52 29.35 7.74 25.72
CA PHE A 52 29.67 6.61 26.61
C PHE A 52 31.16 6.24 26.54
N CYS A 53 31.70 6.05 25.33
CA CYS A 53 33.12 5.75 25.16
C CYS A 53 34.00 6.87 25.71
N ALA A 54 33.67 8.14 25.42
CA ALA A 54 34.42 9.29 25.90
C ALA A 54 34.42 9.38 27.43
N VAL A 55 33.29 9.14 28.09
CA VAL A 55 33.18 9.12 29.55
C VAL A 55 33.99 7.96 30.14
N TRP A 56 33.90 6.76 29.55
CA TRP A 56 34.65 5.59 30.00
C TRP A 56 36.17 5.81 29.92
N LEU A 57 36.64 6.29 28.77
CA LEU A 57 38.03 6.64 28.53
C LEU A 57 38.50 7.73 29.49
N SER A 58 37.70 8.78 29.69
CA SER A 58 38.03 9.89 30.59
C SER A 58 38.14 9.42 32.03
N TRP A 59 37.17 8.63 32.51
CA TRP A 59 37.16 8.09 33.87
C TRP A 59 38.39 7.21 34.12
N ASN A 60 38.64 6.24 33.24
CA ASN A 60 39.76 5.30 33.42
C ASN A 60 41.13 5.91 33.13
N SER A 61 41.21 7.05 32.44
CA SER A 61 42.47 7.77 32.21
C SER A 61 42.83 8.72 33.35
N LEU A 62 41.83 9.38 33.94
CA LEU A 62 42.00 10.41 34.98
C LEU A 62 41.95 9.86 36.41
N ALA A 63 41.34 8.68 36.61
CA ALA A 63 41.29 8.04 37.93
C ALA A 63 42.68 7.58 38.40
N PRO A 64 42.98 7.67 39.72
CA PRO A 64 44.15 7.03 40.32
C PRO A 64 44.14 5.51 40.09
N LEU A 65 45.33 4.88 40.05
CA LEU A 65 45.49 3.46 39.70
C LEU A 65 44.57 2.52 40.52
N ASP A 66 44.31 2.85 41.78
CA ASP A 66 43.50 2.04 42.70
C ASP A 66 41.99 2.07 42.40
N LEU A 67 41.52 3.02 41.58
CA LEU A 67 40.11 3.20 41.19
C LEU A 67 39.87 2.99 39.69
N GLN A 68 40.91 2.62 38.94
CA GLN A 68 40.77 2.31 37.51
C GLN A 68 40.10 0.94 37.34
N PHE A 69 38.85 0.94 36.91
CA PHE A 69 38.14 -0.29 36.56
C PHE A 69 38.73 -0.96 35.31
N ASP A 70 39.20 -0.17 34.35
CA ASP A 70 39.79 -0.63 33.09
C ASP A 70 41.12 0.10 32.85
N PRO A 71 42.24 -0.42 33.39
CA PRO A 71 43.50 0.29 33.39
C PRO A 71 44.01 0.63 31.99
N LYS A 72 44.53 1.86 31.84
CA LYS A 72 45.17 2.29 30.58
C LYS A 72 46.37 1.42 30.18
N LEU A 73 47.06 0.84 31.16
CA LEU A 73 48.22 -0.05 30.95
C LEU A 73 47.84 -1.33 30.19
N THR A 74 46.61 -1.81 30.38
CA THR A 74 46.04 -2.96 29.68
C THR A 74 45.24 -2.56 28.43
N ASN A 75 45.44 -1.34 27.92
CA ASN A 75 44.80 -0.83 26.70
C ASN A 75 43.26 -0.94 26.70
N PHE A 76 42.61 -0.70 27.84
CA PHE A 76 41.14 -0.75 27.95
C PHE A 76 40.54 -2.10 27.51
N THR A 77 41.06 -3.20 28.08
CA THR A 77 40.65 -4.57 27.71
C THR A 77 39.16 -4.80 27.94
N LEU A 78 38.59 -4.24 29.02
CA LEU A 78 37.16 -4.43 29.31
C LEU A 78 36.28 -3.70 28.29
N LEU A 79 36.63 -2.45 27.94
CA LEU A 79 35.92 -1.72 26.89
C LEU A 79 35.93 -2.51 25.58
N THR A 80 37.09 -3.05 25.20
CA THR A 80 37.27 -3.82 23.96
C THR A 80 36.44 -5.11 23.96
N LEU A 81 36.40 -5.83 25.09
CA LEU A 81 35.59 -7.03 25.25
C LEU A 81 34.10 -6.72 25.13
N ILE A 82 33.63 -5.64 25.77
CA ILE A 82 32.22 -5.23 25.72
C ILE A 82 31.82 -4.83 24.29
N LEU A 83 32.64 -4.04 23.60
CA LEU A 83 32.37 -3.63 22.22
C LEU A 83 32.35 -4.83 21.25
N SER A 84 33.26 -5.78 21.43
CA SER A 84 33.30 -7.00 20.62
C SER A 84 32.07 -7.88 20.85
N MET A 85 31.64 -8.02 22.11
CA MET A 85 30.41 -8.72 22.47
C MET A 85 29.17 -8.02 21.89
N GLN A 86 29.12 -6.68 21.96
CA GLN A 86 28.01 -5.89 21.43
C GLN A 86 27.85 -6.10 19.92
N ALA A 87 28.96 -6.09 19.17
CA ALA A 87 28.93 -6.38 17.74
C ALA A 87 28.43 -7.82 17.44
N SER A 88 28.88 -8.80 18.22
CA SER A 88 28.48 -10.20 18.03
C SER A 88 26.98 -10.45 18.28
N TYR A 89 26.39 -9.79 19.29
CA TYR A 89 24.97 -9.94 19.60
C TYR A 89 24.07 -9.02 18.74
N ALA A 90 24.61 -7.96 18.16
CA ALA A 90 23.86 -7.09 17.26
C ALA A 90 23.40 -7.84 15.99
N ALA A 91 24.26 -8.65 15.38
CA ALA A 91 23.94 -9.39 14.16
C ALA A 91 22.66 -10.26 14.24
N PRO A 92 22.49 -11.17 15.22
CA PRO A 92 21.28 -11.98 15.34
C PRO A 92 20.04 -11.14 15.67
N LEU A 93 20.17 -10.07 16.46
CA LEU A 93 19.05 -9.16 16.73
C LEU A 93 18.59 -8.41 15.49
N ILE A 94 19.55 -7.93 14.68
CA ILE A 94 19.29 -7.23 13.43
C ILE A 94 18.60 -8.18 12.45
N LEU A 95 19.06 -9.42 12.31
CA LEU A 95 18.42 -10.42 11.45
C LEU A 95 16.96 -10.67 11.84
N LEU A 96 16.67 -10.74 13.14
CA LEU A 96 15.29 -10.92 13.63
C LEU A 96 14.42 -9.68 13.38
N ALA A 97 15.00 -8.48 13.47
CA ALA A 97 14.30 -7.24 13.09
C ALA A 97 14.04 -7.17 11.58
N GLN A 98 15.01 -7.57 10.75
CA GLN A 98 14.94 -7.57 9.29
C GLN A 98 13.88 -8.55 8.79
N ASN A 99 13.89 -9.81 9.24
CA ASN A 99 12.87 -10.80 8.83
C ASN A 99 11.43 -10.28 9.04
N ARG A 100 11.19 -9.54 10.14
CA ARG A 100 9.87 -8.95 10.41
C ARG A 100 9.56 -7.71 9.57
N GLN A 101 10.57 -6.93 9.18
CA GLN A 101 10.37 -5.84 8.22
C GLN A 101 10.01 -6.42 6.85
N ASP A 102 10.75 -7.43 6.41
CA ASP A 102 10.52 -8.13 5.14
C ASP A 102 9.13 -8.77 5.07
N ASP A 103 8.68 -9.42 6.15
CA ASP A 103 7.33 -9.99 6.23
C ASP A 103 6.24 -8.91 6.07
N ARG A 104 6.40 -7.76 6.73
CA ARG A 104 5.46 -6.64 6.62
C ARG A 104 5.47 -6.04 5.23
N ASP A 105 6.65 -5.87 4.65
CA ASP A 105 6.79 -5.27 3.34
C ASP A 105 6.25 -6.22 2.26
N ARG A 106 6.42 -7.53 2.40
CA ARG A 106 5.77 -8.54 1.56
C ARG A 106 4.25 -8.40 1.58
N VAL A 107 3.63 -8.31 2.76
CA VAL A 107 2.16 -8.14 2.86
C VAL A 107 1.71 -6.84 2.20
N LYS A 108 2.46 -5.73 2.38
CA LYS A 108 2.16 -4.47 1.71
C LYS A 108 2.27 -4.60 0.19
N PHE A 109 3.30 -5.25 -0.33
CA PHE A 109 3.46 -5.48 -1.76
C PHE A 109 2.33 -6.34 -2.34
N GLU A 110 1.90 -7.39 -1.64
CA GLU A 110 0.78 -8.23 -2.07
C GLU A 110 -0.53 -7.42 -2.12
N GLN A 111 -0.79 -6.57 -1.12
CA GLN A 111 -1.95 -5.69 -1.11
C GLN A 111 -1.91 -4.62 -2.20
N ASP A 112 -0.74 -4.02 -2.42
CA ASP A 112 -0.55 -3.01 -3.47
C ASP A 112 -0.79 -3.60 -4.86
N ARG A 113 -0.28 -4.81 -5.10
CA ARG A 113 -0.55 -5.57 -6.33
C ARG A 113 -2.05 -5.83 -6.53
N GLN A 114 -2.76 -6.28 -5.51
CA GLN A 114 -4.22 -6.49 -5.59
C GLN A 114 -4.98 -5.19 -5.88
N ARG A 115 -4.54 -4.07 -5.28
CA ARG A 115 -5.14 -2.75 -5.55
C ARG A 115 -4.87 -2.31 -6.99
N ALA A 116 -3.67 -2.50 -7.50
CA ALA A 116 -3.32 -2.18 -8.87
C ALA A 116 -4.14 -3.00 -9.88
N GLU A 117 -4.31 -4.30 -9.62
CA GLU A 117 -5.17 -5.18 -10.44
C GLU A 117 -6.64 -4.70 -10.44
N ARG A 118 -7.19 -4.31 -9.28
CA ARG A 118 -8.55 -3.73 -9.19
C ARG A 118 -8.66 -2.39 -9.91
N ASN A 119 -7.70 -1.49 -9.73
CA ASN A 119 -7.70 -0.19 -10.39
C ASN A 119 -7.64 -0.33 -11.91
N LEU A 120 -6.88 -1.30 -12.44
CA LEU A 120 -6.88 -1.63 -13.87
C LEU A 120 -8.26 -2.10 -14.32
N ALA A 121 -8.88 -3.04 -13.60
CA ALA A 121 -10.22 -3.54 -13.92
C ALA A 121 -11.29 -2.42 -13.88
N ASP A 122 -11.25 -1.54 -12.88
CA ASP A 122 -12.16 -0.40 -12.75
C ASP A 122 -11.96 0.59 -13.90
N THR A 123 -10.71 0.83 -14.30
CA THR A 123 -10.39 1.71 -15.44
C THR A 123 -10.89 1.10 -16.75
N GLU A 124 -10.72 -0.20 -16.96
CA GLU A 124 -11.27 -0.91 -18.12
C GLU A 124 -12.80 -0.88 -18.13
N TYR A 125 -13.44 -1.04 -16.97
CA TYR A 125 -14.89 -0.94 -16.82
C TYR A 125 -15.39 0.45 -17.18
N LEU A 126 -14.80 1.50 -16.59
CA LEU A 126 -15.13 2.89 -16.90
C LEU A 126 -14.90 3.21 -18.38
N ALA A 127 -13.82 2.72 -19.00
CA ALA A 127 -13.59 2.90 -20.43
C ALA A 127 -14.69 2.26 -21.28
N ARG A 128 -15.15 1.05 -20.93
CA ARG A 128 -16.27 0.39 -21.63
C ARG A 128 -17.58 1.14 -21.45
N GLU A 129 -17.90 1.59 -20.24
CA GLU A 129 -19.07 2.40 -19.94
C GLU A 129 -19.06 3.73 -20.72
N VAL A 130 -17.91 4.41 -20.80
CA VAL A 130 -17.77 5.65 -21.58
C VAL A 130 -17.97 5.41 -23.08
N VAL A 131 -17.46 4.30 -23.62
CA VAL A 131 -17.70 3.94 -25.02
C VAL A 131 -19.18 3.65 -25.28
N ALA A 132 -19.84 2.90 -24.39
CA ALA A 132 -21.27 2.63 -24.50
C ALA A 132 -22.11 3.92 -24.41
N LEU A 133 -21.78 4.81 -23.47
CA LEU A 133 -22.43 6.12 -23.33
C LEU A 133 -22.25 6.96 -24.59
N ARG A 134 -21.03 6.99 -25.17
CA ARG A 134 -20.76 7.73 -26.41
C ARG A 134 -21.61 7.21 -27.57
N LEU A 135 -21.72 5.90 -27.74
CA LEU A 135 -22.54 5.30 -28.80
C LEU A 135 -24.02 5.66 -28.64
N ALA A 136 -24.56 5.56 -27.42
CA ALA A 136 -25.94 5.95 -27.13
C ALA A 136 -26.20 7.46 -27.40
N MET A 137 -25.23 8.33 -27.13
CA MET A 137 -25.31 9.75 -27.46
C MET A 137 -25.26 10.00 -28.97
N ASP A 138 -24.42 9.27 -29.71
CA ASP A 138 -24.30 9.39 -31.17
C ASP A 138 -25.63 9.00 -31.86
N GLU A 139 -26.31 7.96 -31.38
CA GLU A 139 -27.64 7.57 -31.86
C GLU A 139 -28.71 8.64 -31.59
N MET A 140 -28.76 9.22 -30.39
CA MET A 140 -29.74 10.27 -30.05
C MET A 140 -29.47 11.61 -30.75
N ALA A 141 -28.21 11.95 -31.02
CA ALA A 141 -27.82 13.21 -31.65
C ALA A 141 -27.53 13.04 -33.16
N THR A 142 -28.13 12.05 -33.82
CA THR A 142 -27.83 11.78 -35.22
C THR A 142 -28.14 13.02 -36.06
N LYS A 143 -27.20 13.38 -36.96
CA LYS A 143 -27.32 14.51 -37.90
C LYS A 143 -28.67 14.58 -38.61
N ASP A 144 -29.29 13.43 -38.87
CA ASP A 144 -30.60 13.36 -39.52
C ASP A 144 -31.74 13.80 -38.60
N PHE A 145 -31.71 13.52 -37.29
CA PHE A 145 -32.65 14.09 -36.32
C PHE A 145 -32.52 15.61 -36.24
N VAL A 146 -31.28 16.11 -36.08
CA VAL A 146 -31.02 17.55 -36.04
C VAL A 146 -31.43 18.22 -37.36
N ARG A 147 -31.19 17.56 -38.50
CA ARG A 147 -31.57 18.07 -39.83
C ARG A 147 -33.07 18.04 -40.05
N ASP A 148 -33.78 17.02 -39.59
CA ASP A 148 -35.22 16.91 -39.73
C ASP A 148 -35.93 17.91 -38.82
N GLU A 149 -35.48 18.09 -37.58
CA GLU A 149 -36.02 19.13 -36.68
C GLU A 149 -35.76 20.54 -37.23
N LEU A 150 -34.57 20.78 -37.78
CA LEU A 150 -34.26 22.06 -38.44
C LEU A 150 -35.13 22.28 -39.68
N ARG A 151 -35.45 21.23 -40.44
CA ARG A 151 -36.37 21.30 -41.58
C ARG A 151 -37.80 21.55 -41.15
N ASP A 152 -38.25 20.93 -40.07
CA ASP A 152 -39.60 21.15 -39.54
C ASP A 152 -39.77 22.57 -39.01
N LEU A 153 -38.81 23.06 -38.24
CA LEU A 153 -38.78 24.46 -37.81
C LEU A 153 -38.74 25.43 -39.00
N MET A 154 -37.95 25.15 -40.05
CA MET A 154 -37.94 25.96 -41.27
C MET A 154 -39.29 25.92 -42.02
N ARG A 155 -39.95 24.76 -42.09
CA ARG A 155 -41.27 24.61 -42.72
C ARG A 155 -42.32 25.41 -41.97
N GLU A 156 -42.29 25.36 -40.65
CA GLU A 156 -43.21 26.10 -39.78
C GLU A 156 -43.07 27.61 -39.97
N LEU A 157 -41.84 28.13 -39.92
CA LEU A 157 -41.55 29.55 -40.19
C LEU A 157 -42.00 30.00 -41.59
N LEU A 158 -41.76 29.17 -42.62
CA LEU A 158 -42.22 29.47 -43.98
C LEU A 158 -43.75 29.44 -44.10
N ALA A 159 -44.43 28.56 -43.36
CA ALA A 159 -45.89 28.50 -43.33
C ALA A 159 -46.48 29.76 -42.67
N GLU A 160 -45.91 30.21 -41.55
CA GLU A 160 -46.29 31.48 -40.89
C GLU A 160 -46.12 32.69 -41.82
N LEU A 161 -44.98 32.79 -42.50
CA LEU A 161 -44.73 33.88 -43.45
C LEU A 161 -45.73 33.87 -44.62
N ARG A 162 -46.09 32.67 -45.11
CA ARG A 162 -47.05 32.50 -46.22
C ARG A 162 -48.50 32.77 -45.78
N GLU A 163 -48.84 32.51 -44.53
CA GLU A 163 -50.14 32.94 -43.97
C GLU A 163 -50.20 34.45 -43.79
N GLY A 164 -49.08 35.11 -43.49
CA GLY A 164 -48.95 36.57 -43.53
C GLY A 164 -49.11 37.19 -44.93
N GLU A 165 -48.97 36.39 -46.00
CA GLU A 165 -48.95 36.86 -47.40
C GLU A 165 -50.25 36.56 -48.18
N LYS A 166 -51.35 36.09 -47.57
CA LYS A 166 -52.64 35.95 -48.29
C LYS A 166 -53.18 37.34 -48.68
N PRO A 167 -53.21 37.73 -49.99
CA PRO A 167 -53.76 39.01 -50.38
C PRO A 167 -55.29 38.91 -50.37
N GLY A 168 -55.93 39.97 -49.87
CA GLY A 168 -57.38 40.08 -49.78
C GLY A 168 -58.08 39.74 -51.10
N LYS A 169 -58.95 38.73 -51.05
CA LYS A 169 -59.96 38.50 -52.09
C LYS A 169 -60.88 39.70 -52.12
N HIS A 170 -60.75 40.57 -53.12
CA HIS A 170 -61.78 41.54 -53.44
C HIS A 170 -62.81 40.91 -54.40
N GLU A 171 -64.04 40.88 -53.90
CA GLU A 171 -65.28 40.56 -54.62
C GLU A 171 -65.53 41.41 -55.86
N LYS A 172 -66.26 40.82 -56.81
CA LYS A 172 -67.43 41.32 -57.59
C LYS A 172 -67.41 40.64 -58.97
N GLY A 173 -68.47 40.07 -59.53
CA GLY A 173 -69.88 40.01 -59.19
C GLY A 173 -70.63 39.58 -60.47
N SER A 174 -71.62 38.70 -60.31
CA SER A 174 -72.80 38.48 -61.15
C SER A 174 -72.69 38.07 -62.65
N SER A 175 -73.30 36.91 -62.92
CA SER A 175 -73.87 36.35 -64.19
C SER A 175 -74.85 37.31 -64.93
N PRO A 176 -75.56 36.93 -66.04
CA PRO A 176 -75.38 35.87 -67.08
C PRO A 176 -75.77 36.34 -68.54
N ARG A 177 -75.85 35.36 -69.48
CA ARG A 177 -76.56 35.33 -70.80
C ARG A 177 -75.83 36.00 -71.99
N LYS A 178 -75.81 35.47 -73.21
CA LYS A 178 -76.60 34.45 -73.94
C LYS A 178 -75.67 33.56 -74.77
#